data_AF-A0A7T8KG93-F1
#
_entry.id   AF-A0A7T8KG93-F1
#
_cell.length_a   1.000
_cell.length_b   1.000
_cell.length_c   1.000
_cell.angle_alpha   90.00
_cell.angle_beta   90.00
_cell.angle_gamma   90.00
#
_symmetry.space_group_name_H-M   'P 1'
#
loop_
_entity.id
_entity.type
_entity.pdbx_description
1 polymer ?
#
loop_
_entity_poly.entity_id
_entity_poly.type
_entity_poly.pdbx_seq_one_letter_code
_entity_poly.pdbx_strand_id
1 'polypeptide(L)'
;AVHVQSGDKVCGDVVAAAAIPGNWQNFLRVDSNKTELFKFLSTALLEWFDQEDKQLIITDGEAVLSKPLLPDLTSFDPCNHEEADSRMLLHTSHAAKHGHHSILIRTVDTDVVVLAVSVVQELQPEYKLWLALGTGRSFRYLAAHEMAAELGPEKARALPMFHTLTGCDTVSSFARHGKKTA
;
A
#
# COMPACT_ATOMS: atom_id res chain seq x y z
N ALA A 1 -36.40 -17.82 22.32
CA ALA A 1 -35.79 -18.87 21.48
C ALA A 1 -35.61 -18.28 20.09
N VAL A 2 -34.38 -17.97 19.69
CA VAL A 2 -34.07 -17.49 18.34
C VAL A 2 -33.24 -18.59 17.70
N HIS A 3 -33.81 -19.19 16.67
CA HIS A 3 -33.20 -20.27 15.90
C HIS A 3 -31.92 -19.78 15.22
N VAL A 4 -30.79 -20.39 15.58
CA VAL A 4 -29.56 -20.36 14.79
C VAL A 4 -29.74 -21.37 13.66
N GLN A 5 -29.91 -20.87 12.43
CA GLN A 5 -29.69 -21.71 11.26
C GLN A 5 -28.22 -21.67 10.91
N SER A 6 -27.56 -22.81 11.16
CA SER A 6 -26.27 -23.18 10.59
C SER A 6 -26.40 -23.18 9.07
N GLY A 7 -25.81 -22.20 8.41
CA GLY A 7 -25.70 -22.13 6.96
C GLY A 7 -24.33 -21.62 6.59
N ASP A 8 -23.53 -22.49 5.97
CA ASP A 8 -22.31 -22.14 5.25
C ASP A 8 -22.62 -21.10 4.17
N LYS A 9 -22.50 -19.82 4.51
CA LYS A 9 -22.47 -18.71 3.56
C LYS A 9 -21.23 -17.88 3.83
N VAL A 10 -20.21 -18.11 3.00
CA VAL A 10 -18.92 -17.40 2.97
C VAL A 10 -19.03 -16.06 2.21
N CYS A 11 -20.24 -15.50 2.10
CA CYS A 11 -20.48 -14.24 1.41
C CYS A 11 -21.62 -13.50 2.10
N GLY A 12 -21.28 -12.40 2.78
CA GLY A 12 -22.24 -11.44 3.33
C GLY A 12 -21.72 -10.05 2.97
N ASP A 13 -22.61 -9.22 2.43
CA ASP A 13 -22.29 -7.87 1.95
C ASP A 13 -21.58 -7.05 3.03
N VAL A 14 -20.52 -6.31 2.66
CA VAL A 14 -19.81 -5.44 3.60
C VAL A 14 -20.56 -4.12 3.78
N VAL A 15 -21.34 -4.02 4.86
CA VAL A 15 -22.08 -2.81 5.24
C VAL A 15 -21.84 -2.45 6.71
N ALA A 16 -22.04 -1.19 7.09
CA ALA A 16 -21.76 -0.69 8.45
C ALA A 16 -22.47 -1.48 9.58
N ALA A 17 -23.66 -2.02 9.29
CA ALA A 17 -24.46 -2.80 10.24
C ALA A 17 -24.15 -4.30 10.23
N ALA A 18 -23.24 -4.77 9.37
CA ALA A 18 -22.87 -6.18 9.30
C ALA A 18 -22.02 -6.59 10.52
N ALA A 19 -22.12 -7.86 10.89
CA ALA A 19 -21.25 -8.43 11.93
C ALA A 19 -19.79 -8.43 11.48
N ILE A 20 -18.88 -8.04 12.36
CA ILE A 20 -17.44 -8.07 12.08
C ILE A 20 -17.02 -9.53 11.80
N PRO A 21 -16.27 -9.80 10.71
CA PRO A 21 -15.81 -11.15 10.40
C PRO A 21 -15.06 -11.78 11.58
N GLY A 22 -15.53 -12.94 12.03
CA GLY A 22 -14.85 -13.69 13.11
C GLY A 22 -13.55 -14.37 12.66
N ASN A 23 -13.36 -14.55 11.34
CA ASN A 23 -12.14 -15.09 10.75
C ASN A 23 -11.73 -14.24 9.53
N TRP A 24 -10.83 -13.28 9.78
CA TRP A 24 -10.34 -12.35 8.77
C TRP A 24 -9.53 -13.04 7.67
N GLN A 25 -8.80 -14.11 7.98
CA GLN A 25 -7.98 -14.81 6.99
C GLN A 25 -8.85 -15.44 5.89
N ASN A 26 -9.96 -16.08 6.25
CA ASN A 26 -10.88 -16.64 5.27
C ASN A 26 -11.69 -15.56 4.56
N PHE A 27 -12.11 -14.53 5.28
CA PHE A 27 -12.84 -13.41 4.69
C PHE A 27 -12.01 -12.72 3.60
N LEU A 28 -10.73 -12.42 3.89
CA LEU A 28 -9.78 -11.80 2.97
C LEU A 28 -9.23 -12.76 1.91
N ARG A 29 -9.66 -14.02 1.83
CA ARG A 29 -9.33 -14.91 0.69
C ARG A 29 -10.31 -14.75 -0.47
N VAL A 30 -11.48 -14.16 -0.23
CA VAL A 30 -12.49 -13.93 -1.25
C VAL A 30 -12.30 -12.54 -1.85
N ASP A 31 -12.05 -12.45 -3.15
CA ASP A 31 -11.72 -11.17 -3.78
C ASP A 31 -12.88 -10.16 -3.76
N SER A 32 -14.14 -10.61 -3.89
CA SER A 32 -15.31 -9.73 -3.76
C SER A 32 -15.38 -9.08 -2.37
N ASN A 33 -15.09 -9.84 -1.31
CA ASN A 33 -15.08 -9.33 0.06
C ASN A 33 -14.00 -8.26 0.25
N LYS A 34 -12.82 -8.42 -0.39
CA LYS A 34 -11.78 -7.38 -0.37
C LYS A 34 -12.27 -6.12 -1.07
N THR A 35 -12.82 -6.25 -2.27
CA THR A 35 -13.33 -5.12 -3.06
C THR A 35 -14.39 -4.36 -2.30
N GLU A 36 -15.37 -5.04 -1.73
CA GLU A 36 -16.44 -4.43 -0.92
C GLU A 36 -15.89 -3.79 0.36
N LEU A 37 -14.95 -4.45 1.05
CA LEU A 37 -14.30 -3.88 2.23
C LEU A 37 -13.56 -2.59 1.90
N PHE A 38 -12.76 -2.56 0.83
CA PHE A 38 -12.05 -1.35 0.42
C PHE A 38 -13.02 -0.24 0.03
N LYS A 39 -14.10 -0.55 -0.70
CA LYS A 39 -15.12 0.42 -1.06
C LYS A 39 -15.82 1.02 0.17
N PHE A 40 -16.15 0.17 1.14
CA PHE A 40 -16.72 0.57 2.42
C PHE A 40 -15.76 1.51 3.18
N LEU A 41 -14.48 1.13 3.30
CA LEU A 41 -13.47 1.93 3.98
C LEU A 41 -13.25 3.29 3.30
N SER A 42 -13.16 3.32 1.97
CA SER A 42 -13.03 4.57 1.21
C SER A 42 -14.21 5.51 1.47
N THR A 43 -15.44 4.97 1.48
CA THR A 43 -16.66 5.75 1.74
C THR A 43 -16.68 6.28 3.18
N ALA A 44 -16.40 5.42 4.16
CA ALA A 44 -16.37 5.80 5.57
C ALA A 44 -15.29 6.85 5.87
N LEU A 45 -14.11 6.72 5.25
CA LEU A 45 -13.03 7.70 5.38
C LEU A 45 -13.45 9.06 4.80
N LEU A 46 -14.07 9.10 3.62
CA LEU A 46 -14.58 10.35 3.06
C LEU A 46 -15.68 10.99 3.90
N GLU A 47 -16.55 10.18 4.50
CA GLU A 47 -17.61 10.68 5.37
C GLU A 47 -17.04 11.28 6.66
N TRP A 48 -16.20 10.52 7.37
CA TRP A 48 -15.72 10.86 8.71
C TRP A 48 -14.49 11.78 8.74
N PHE A 49 -13.77 11.92 7.63
CA PHE A 49 -12.62 12.82 7.59
C PHE A 49 -13.09 14.28 7.63
N ASP A 50 -12.87 14.92 8.76
CA ASP A 50 -13.27 16.31 9.01
C ASP A 50 -12.10 17.07 9.62
N GLN A 51 -11.09 17.34 8.79
CA GLN A 51 -9.86 18.01 9.19
C GLN A 51 -9.61 19.16 8.22
N GLU A 52 -9.77 20.40 8.67
CA GLU A 52 -9.69 21.59 7.81
C GLU A 52 -8.29 21.80 7.23
N ASP A 53 -7.25 21.50 8.00
CA ASP A 53 -5.84 21.72 7.60
C ASP A 53 -5.18 20.49 6.95
N LYS A 54 -5.97 19.48 6.57
CA LYS A 54 -5.45 18.23 6.00
C LYS A 54 -6.20 17.85 4.74
N GLN A 55 -5.49 17.13 3.89
CA GLN A 55 -6.04 16.54 2.68
C GLN A 55 -6.05 15.03 2.84
N LEU A 56 -7.18 14.42 2.49
CA LEU A 56 -7.35 13.00 2.34
C LEU A 56 -7.38 12.67 0.85
N ILE A 57 -6.57 11.72 0.43
CA ILE A 57 -6.55 11.18 -0.94
C ILE A 57 -6.61 9.66 -0.83
N ILE A 58 -7.51 9.04 -1.57
CA ILE A 58 -7.78 7.60 -1.52
C ILE A 58 -7.79 7.04 -2.93
N THR A 59 -7.14 5.91 -3.15
CA THR A 59 -7.37 5.11 -4.35
C THR A 59 -8.49 4.11 -4.07
N ASP A 60 -9.53 4.13 -4.89
CA ASP A 60 -10.71 3.28 -4.79
C ASP A 60 -10.96 2.56 -6.12
N GLY A 61 -10.48 1.32 -6.22
CA GLY A 61 -10.35 0.64 -7.50
C GLY A 61 -9.38 1.41 -8.40
N GLU A 62 -9.82 1.79 -9.60
CA GLU A 62 -9.03 2.64 -10.51
C GLU A 62 -9.25 4.13 -10.27
N ALA A 63 -10.25 4.53 -9.48
CA ALA A 63 -10.54 5.94 -9.22
C ALA A 63 -9.66 6.51 -8.10
N VAL A 64 -9.41 7.81 -8.15
CA VAL A 64 -8.83 8.57 -7.04
C VAL A 64 -9.87 9.52 -6.46
N LEU A 65 -10.10 9.42 -5.15
CA LEU A 65 -11.02 10.27 -4.39
C LEU A 65 -10.22 11.22 -3.51
N SER A 66 -10.74 12.44 -3.28
CA SER A 66 -10.09 13.42 -2.40
C SER A 66 -11.08 14.19 -1.53
N LYS A 67 -10.61 14.61 -0.33
CA LYS A 67 -11.32 15.52 0.57
C LYS A 67 -10.30 16.49 1.23
N PRO A 68 -10.43 17.83 1.04
CA PRO A 68 -11.36 18.49 0.11
C PRO A 68 -11.10 18.08 -1.35
N LEU A 69 -12.07 18.35 -2.23
CA LEU A 69 -11.94 18.04 -3.65
C LEU A 69 -10.74 18.79 -4.24
N LEU A 70 -9.76 18.05 -4.77
CA LEU A 70 -8.58 18.62 -5.39
C LEU A 70 -8.85 18.93 -6.88
N PRO A 71 -8.36 20.07 -7.39
CA PRO A 71 -8.61 20.49 -8.77
C PRO A 71 -7.79 19.69 -9.80
N ASP A 72 -6.67 19.10 -9.38
CA ASP A 72 -5.82 18.29 -10.26
C ASP A 72 -5.44 16.97 -9.58
N LEU A 73 -6.04 15.88 -10.07
CA LEU A 73 -5.67 14.50 -9.75
C LEU A 73 -5.10 13.77 -10.99
N THR A 74 -4.90 14.48 -12.11
CA THR A 74 -4.56 13.89 -13.41
C THR A 74 -3.23 13.14 -13.40
N SER A 75 -2.36 13.46 -12.44
CA SER A 75 -1.07 12.79 -12.29
C SER A 75 -1.17 11.33 -11.83
N PHE A 76 -2.34 10.84 -11.41
CA PHE A 76 -2.55 9.46 -10.96
C PHE A 76 -4.01 8.95 -10.99
N ASP A 77 -4.93 9.72 -11.58
CA ASP A 77 -6.31 9.29 -11.88
C ASP A 77 -6.48 9.10 -13.42
N PRO A 78 -6.90 7.92 -13.91
CA PRO A 78 -7.14 6.71 -13.15
C PRO A 78 -5.83 6.06 -12.64
N CYS A 79 -5.89 5.46 -11.47
CA CYS A 79 -4.82 4.67 -10.89
C CYS A 79 -4.83 3.25 -11.48
N ASN A 80 -4.11 3.08 -12.60
CA ASN A 80 -4.05 1.84 -13.39
C ASN A 80 -2.98 0.83 -12.91
N HIS A 81 -2.31 1.12 -11.81
CA HIS A 81 -1.33 0.21 -11.21
C HIS A 81 -2.05 -0.98 -10.58
N GLU A 82 -1.62 -2.21 -10.87
CA GLU A 82 -2.27 -3.41 -10.32
C GLU A 82 -2.06 -3.53 -8.79
N GLU A 83 -0.79 -3.50 -8.35
CA GLU A 83 -0.40 -3.79 -6.97
C GLU A 83 -0.40 -2.56 -6.04
N ALA A 84 -0.73 -2.77 -4.77
CA ALA A 84 -0.89 -1.69 -3.79
C ALA A 84 0.41 -0.95 -3.48
N ASP A 85 1.55 -1.66 -3.43
CA ASP A 85 2.87 -1.09 -3.17
C ASP A 85 3.28 -0.04 -4.21
N SER A 86 3.03 -0.30 -5.49
CA SER A 86 3.28 0.62 -6.58
C SER A 86 2.32 1.81 -6.57
N ARG A 87 1.05 1.59 -6.17
CA ARG A 87 0.07 2.67 -5.95
C ARG A 87 0.54 3.61 -4.84
N MET A 88 1.13 3.10 -3.75
CA MET A 88 1.67 3.93 -2.66
C MET A 88 2.82 4.84 -3.14
N LEU A 89 3.63 4.36 -4.08
CA LEU A 89 4.72 5.14 -4.68
C LEU A 89 4.18 6.24 -5.61
N LEU A 90 3.05 5.99 -6.27
CA LEU A 90 2.35 6.97 -7.07
C LEU A 90 1.81 8.13 -6.20
N HIS A 91 1.20 7.81 -5.04
CA HIS A 91 0.82 8.82 -4.02
C HIS A 91 2.02 9.61 -3.51
N THR A 92 3.16 8.94 -3.32
CA THR A 92 4.42 9.58 -2.92
C THR A 92 4.89 10.58 -3.98
N SER A 93 4.86 10.20 -5.26
CA SER A 93 5.20 11.11 -6.37
C SER A 93 4.25 12.31 -6.43
N HIS A 94 2.95 12.08 -6.26
CA HIS A 94 1.96 13.15 -6.19
C HIS A 94 2.25 14.13 -5.05
N ALA A 95 2.48 13.61 -3.84
CA ALA A 95 2.79 14.44 -2.68
C ALA A 95 4.06 15.27 -2.91
N ALA A 96 5.10 14.67 -3.51
CA ALA A 96 6.32 15.38 -3.84
C ALA A 96 6.08 16.52 -4.84
N LYS A 97 5.31 16.28 -5.91
CA LYS A 97 4.95 17.31 -6.90
C LYS A 97 4.16 18.48 -6.31
N HIS A 98 3.46 18.25 -5.20
CA HIS A 98 2.70 19.26 -4.47
C HIS A 98 3.48 19.91 -3.32
N GLY A 99 4.82 19.77 -3.31
CA GLY A 99 5.70 20.46 -2.36
C GLY A 99 5.81 19.81 -0.99
N HIS A 100 5.37 18.56 -0.84
CA HIS A 100 5.59 17.82 0.41
C HIS A 100 6.99 17.22 0.43
N HIS A 101 7.91 17.88 1.13
CA HIS A 101 9.33 17.50 1.16
C HIS A 101 9.63 16.35 2.14
N SER A 102 8.71 15.98 3.03
CA SER A 102 8.88 14.86 3.97
C SER A 102 7.68 13.95 3.89
N ILE A 103 7.88 12.75 3.34
CA ILE A 103 6.82 11.79 3.05
C ILE A 103 7.07 10.53 3.86
N LEU A 104 6.03 10.04 4.56
CA LEU A 104 6.09 8.82 5.35
C LEU A 104 5.14 7.77 4.77
N ILE A 105 5.70 6.64 4.37
CA ILE A 105 4.94 5.46 3.97
C ILE A 105 4.75 4.54 5.17
N ARG A 106 3.50 4.18 5.49
CA ARG A 106 3.19 3.19 6.54
C ARG A 106 2.91 1.84 5.88
N THR A 107 3.71 0.82 6.19
CA THR A 107 3.56 -0.51 5.58
C THR A 107 4.06 -1.62 6.51
N VAL A 108 3.63 -2.85 6.24
CA VAL A 108 4.22 -4.08 6.79
C VAL A 108 4.97 -4.88 5.72
N ASP A 109 4.84 -4.46 4.47
CA ASP A 109 5.39 -5.12 3.30
C ASP A 109 6.81 -4.61 3.01
N THR A 110 7.73 -5.55 2.78
CA THR A 110 9.12 -5.26 2.46
C THR A 110 9.32 -4.83 1.01
N ASP A 111 8.41 -5.20 0.11
CA ASP A 111 8.53 -4.89 -1.32
C ASP A 111 8.38 -3.37 -1.53
N VAL A 112 7.54 -2.73 -0.72
CA VAL A 112 7.44 -1.26 -0.61
C VAL A 112 8.78 -0.61 -0.23
N VAL A 113 9.60 -1.24 0.63
CA VAL A 113 10.92 -0.70 1.01
C VAL A 113 11.85 -0.71 -0.21
N VAL A 114 11.88 -1.83 -0.93
CA VAL A 114 12.70 -1.99 -2.13
C VAL A 114 12.30 -0.96 -3.20
N LEU A 115 11.01 -0.82 -3.45
CA LEU A 115 10.49 0.18 -4.38
C LEU A 115 10.81 1.61 -3.93
N ALA A 116 10.65 1.92 -2.64
CA ALA A 116 10.93 3.26 -2.11
C ALA A 116 12.40 3.66 -2.27
N VAL A 117 13.34 2.75 -1.99
CA VAL A 117 14.78 3.00 -2.18
C VAL A 117 15.12 3.17 -3.66
N SER A 118 14.43 2.47 -4.55
CA SER A 118 14.62 2.63 -6.00
C SER A 118 14.08 3.97 -6.51
N VAL A 119 12.88 4.37 -6.09
CA VAL A 119 12.16 5.53 -6.66
C VAL A 119 12.55 6.85 -6.01
N VAL A 120 13.09 6.87 -4.79
CA VAL A 120 13.48 8.11 -4.12
C VAL A 120 14.52 8.91 -4.91
N GLN A 121 15.31 8.25 -5.77
CA GLN A 121 16.27 8.92 -6.65
C GLN A 121 15.63 9.78 -7.75
N GLU A 122 14.36 9.50 -8.08
CA GLU A 122 13.59 10.27 -9.07
C GLU A 122 12.94 11.51 -8.42
N LEU A 123 13.03 11.65 -7.09
CA LEU A 123 12.64 12.85 -6.36
C LEU A 123 13.80 13.83 -6.27
N GLN A 124 13.51 15.10 -5.97
CA GLN A 124 14.58 16.09 -5.77
C GLN A 124 15.38 15.77 -4.49
N PRO A 125 16.69 16.06 -4.43
CA PRO A 125 17.56 15.64 -3.31
C PRO A 125 17.14 16.12 -1.91
N GLU A 126 16.40 17.22 -1.82
CA GLU A 126 15.88 17.76 -0.57
C GLU A 126 14.68 16.98 0.00
N TYR A 127 14.08 16.07 -0.79
CA TYR A 127 12.93 15.29 -0.40
C TYR A 127 13.35 14.09 0.43
N LYS A 128 12.65 13.88 1.55
CA LYS A 128 12.91 12.80 2.50
C LYS A 128 11.79 11.80 2.44
N LEU A 129 12.09 10.62 1.90
CA LEU A 129 11.19 9.47 1.93
C LEU A 129 11.51 8.58 3.13
N TRP A 130 10.53 8.43 4.01
CA TRP A 130 10.56 7.59 5.20
C TRP A 130 9.60 6.42 5.08
N LEU A 131 9.92 5.30 5.74
CA LEU A 131 9.01 4.19 5.92
C LEU A 131 8.83 3.88 7.40
N ALA A 132 7.58 3.81 7.85
CA ALA A 132 7.21 3.20 9.12
C ALA A 132 6.87 1.72 8.86
N LEU A 133 7.87 0.84 8.98
CA LEU A 133 7.78 -0.58 8.64
C LEU A 133 7.40 -1.43 9.85
N GLY A 134 6.47 -2.37 9.69
CA GLY A 134 6.16 -3.43 10.68
C GLY A 134 5.16 -3.04 11.76
N THR A 135 4.93 -3.93 12.74
CA THR A 135 3.93 -3.74 13.81
C THR A 135 4.49 -4.17 15.18
N GLY A 136 3.95 -3.60 16.26
CA GLY A 136 4.34 -3.97 17.61
C GLY A 136 5.86 -3.86 17.84
N ARG A 137 6.48 -4.97 18.27
CA ARG A 137 7.92 -5.02 18.58
C ARG A 137 8.84 -4.97 17.35
N SER A 138 8.34 -5.28 16.15
CA SER A 138 9.14 -5.22 14.92
C SER A 138 9.05 -3.88 14.20
N PHE A 139 8.25 -2.95 14.74
CA PHE A 139 8.08 -1.61 14.18
C PHE A 139 9.40 -0.83 14.17
N ARG A 140 9.73 -0.23 13.03
CA ARG A 140 10.91 0.64 12.87
C ARG A 140 10.71 1.67 11.76
N TYR A 141 11.40 2.80 11.90
CA TYR A 141 11.52 3.80 10.83
C TYR A 141 12.75 3.51 9.96
N LEU A 142 12.58 3.58 8.64
CA LEU A 142 13.66 3.47 7.66
C LEU A 142 13.71 4.74 6.81
N ALA A 143 14.91 5.22 6.51
CA ALA A 143 15.15 6.37 5.65
C ALA A 143 15.54 5.88 4.24
N ALA A 144 14.58 5.77 3.32
CA ALA A 144 14.86 5.30 1.96
C ALA A 144 15.86 6.20 1.22
N HIS A 145 15.79 7.51 1.45
CA HIS A 145 16.71 8.49 0.88
C HIS A 145 18.16 8.29 1.33
N GLU A 146 18.40 7.95 2.61
CA GLU A 146 19.74 7.65 3.12
C GLU A 146 20.25 6.30 2.58
N MET A 147 19.39 5.28 2.55
CA MET A 147 19.74 3.97 1.98
C MET A 147 20.11 4.08 0.49
N ALA A 148 19.35 4.86 -0.28
CA ALA A 148 19.63 5.08 -1.69
C ALA A 148 20.95 5.85 -1.89
N ALA A 149 21.23 6.84 -1.04
CA ALA A 149 22.49 7.58 -1.07
C ALA A 149 23.69 6.68 -0.76
N GLU A 150 23.57 5.78 0.22
CA GLU A 150 24.64 4.83 0.58
C GLU A 150 24.87 3.77 -0.51
N LEU A 151 23.81 3.27 -1.13
CA LEU A 151 23.92 2.31 -2.23
C LEU A 151 24.49 2.93 -3.51
N GLY A 152 24.24 4.21 -3.71
CA GLY A 152 24.50 4.92 -4.96
C GLY A 152 23.44 4.64 -6.03
N PRO A 153 23.36 5.51 -7.05
CA PRO A 153 22.23 5.57 -7.96
C PRO A 153 21.98 4.27 -8.72
N GLU A 154 23.04 3.70 -9.31
CA GLU A 154 22.95 2.48 -10.12
C GLU A 154 22.40 1.29 -9.32
N LYS A 155 22.92 1.07 -8.11
CA LYS A 155 22.51 -0.08 -7.29
C LYS A 155 21.09 0.07 -6.78
N ALA A 156 20.73 1.26 -6.29
CA ALA A 156 19.40 1.46 -5.77
C ALA A 156 18.32 1.42 -6.88
N ARG A 157 18.63 1.85 -8.12
CA ARG A 157 17.74 1.63 -9.28
C ARG A 157 17.63 0.15 -9.69
N ALA A 158 18.69 -0.63 -9.50
CA ALA A 158 18.69 -2.06 -9.81
C ALA A 158 18.04 -2.93 -8.73
N LEU A 159 17.75 -2.39 -7.53
CA LEU A 159 17.22 -3.15 -6.39
C LEU A 159 15.95 -3.95 -6.71
N PRO A 160 14.91 -3.41 -7.39
CA PRO A 160 13.71 -4.18 -7.71
C PRO A 160 14.02 -5.41 -8.56
N MET A 161 14.97 -5.30 -9.49
CA MET A 161 15.43 -6.43 -10.29
C MET A 161 16.12 -7.48 -9.40
N PHE A 162 17.04 -7.08 -8.52
CA PHE A 162 17.67 -8.05 -7.60
C PHE A 162 16.67 -8.70 -6.62
N HIS A 163 15.67 -7.96 -6.17
CA HIS A 163 14.63 -8.45 -5.28
C HIS A 163 13.77 -9.53 -5.95
N THR A 164 13.34 -9.30 -7.21
CA THR A 164 12.61 -10.33 -7.97
C THR A 164 13.43 -11.61 -8.16
N LEU A 165 14.76 -11.51 -8.32
CA LEU A 165 15.64 -12.69 -8.43
C LEU A 165 15.82 -13.46 -7.10
N THR A 166 15.75 -12.78 -5.96
CA THR A 166 16.11 -13.35 -4.64
C THR A 166 14.90 -13.69 -3.77
N GLY A 167 13.72 -13.18 -4.10
CA GLY A 167 12.45 -13.63 -3.54
C GLY A 167 11.40 -12.54 -3.45
N CYS A 168 10.71 -12.28 -4.56
CA CYS A 168 9.36 -11.71 -4.57
C CYS A 168 8.33 -12.84 -4.31
N ASP A 169 7.09 -12.49 -3.95
CA ASP A 169 6.02 -13.40 -3.50
C ASP A 169 5.70 -14.57 -4.46
N THR A 170 6.16 -14.49 -5.71
CA THR A 170 6.06 -15.57 -6.69
C THR A 170 7.39 -16.30 -6.85
N VAL A 171 7.61 -17.38 -6.10
CA VAL A 171 8.83 -18.21 -6.22
C VAL A 171 8.71 -19.24 -7.37
N SER A 172 8.82 -18.80 -8.62
CA SER A 172 9.46 -19.65 -9.62
C SER A 172 10.97 -19.46 -9.48
N SER A 173 11.59 -20.24 -8.60
CA SER A 173 13.05 -20.33 -8.53
C SER A 173 13.63 -20.62 -9.92
N PHE A 174 14.75 -20.01 -10.28
CA PHE A 174 15.56 -20.51 -11.40
C PHE A 174 15.85 -22.00 -11.19
N ALA A 175 15.87 -22.77 -12.29
CA ALA A 175 16.22 -24.19 -12.22
C ALA A 175 17.53 -24.36 -11.43
N ARG A 176 17.45 -25.11 -10.32
CA ARG A 176 18.55 -25.44 -9.37
C ARG A 176 18.87 -24.42 -8.26
N HIS A 177 18.15 -23.31 -8.13
CA HIS A 177 18.35 -22.34 -7.02
C HIS A 177 17.06 -22.12 -6.21
N GLY A 178 16.72 -23.09 -5.36
CA GLY A 178 15.63 -22.95 -4.37
C GLY A 178 16.13 -22.36 -3.04
N LYS A 179 15.20 -21.82 -2.23
CA LYS A 179 15.48 -21.48 -0.82
C LYS A 179 15.98 -22.74 -0.10
N LYS A 180 17.15 -22.65 0.56
CA LYS A 180 17.57 -23.70 1.50
C LYS A 180 16.61 -23.67 2.68
N THR A 181 15.90 -24.77 2.91
CA THR A 181 15.08 -24.97 4.10
C THR A 181 15.97 -24.93 5.34
N ALA A 182 15.56 -24.18 6.36
CA ALA A 182 16.14 -24.24 7.69
C ALA A 182 15.66 -25.48 8.45
#